data_AF-A0A9W8DNV7-F1
#
_entry.id   AF-A0A9W8DNV7-F1
#
_cell.length_a   1.000
_cell.length_b   1.000
_cell.length_c   1.000
_cell.angle_alpha   90.00
_cell.angle_beta   90.00
_cell.angle_gamma   90.00
#
_symmetry.space_group_name_H-M   'P 1'
#
loop_
_entity.id
_entity.type
_entity.pdbx_description
1 polymer ?
#
loop_
_entity_poly.entity_id
_entity_poly.type
_entity_poly.pdbx_seq_one_letter_code
_entity_poly.pdbx_strand_id
1 'polypeptide(L)'
;MGYDGSFGLVSRHLAMSTLLLIILFICEIILLVAGYSRNRNADSYLDRKWGSLYIKRPGVLRLIEETYGCCGYNAPLDRAIPKSSKAACADNDFLGYSVGCREMLLSGYHHYRTVVFGWMLALVIIQIVSLIFALAIVKQVQENEDDAPIGSQRYNQDAGGENTRLIGPENQRQN
;
A
#
# COMPACT_ATOMS: atom_id res chain seq x y z
N MET A 1 -24.10 34.84 -0.40
CA MET A 1 -24.88 33.60 -0.15
C MET A 1 -24.27 32.48 -0.97
N GLY A 2 -23.71 31.44 -0.33
CA GLY A 2 -23.31 30.20 -1.04
C GLY A 2 -21.99 29.52 -0.67
N TYR A 3 -21.15 30.03 0.25
CA TYR A 3 -19.80 29.47 0.48
C TYR A 3 -19.73 28.42 1.61
N ASP A 4 -20.67 28.39 2.54
CA ASP A 4 -20.58 27.54 3.74
C ASP A 4 -20.70 26.03 3.46
N GLY A 5 -21.44 25.65 2.41
CA GLY A 5 -21.61 24.24 2.05
C GLY A 5 -20.36 23.59 1.41
N SER A 6 -19.53 24.39 0.72
CA SER A 6 -18.34 23.87 0.01
C SER A 6 -17.18 23.62 0.97
N PHE A 7 -17.05 24.44 2.02
CA PHE A 7 -15.95 24.33 2.97
C PHE A 7 -16.00 23.05 3.82
N GLY A 8 -17.21 22.68 4.27
CA GLY A 8 -17.41 21.43 5.01
C GLY A 8 -17.09 20.17 4.20
N LEU A 9 -17.33 20.21 2.89
CA LEU A 9 -16.98 19.11 1.99
C LEU A 9 -15.46 18.97 1.83
N VAL A 10 -14.76 20.09 1.61
CA VAL A 10 -13.29 20.13 1.46
C VAL A 10 -12.60 19.65 2.73
N SER A 11 -13.05 20.10 3.91
CA SER A 11 -12.50 19.66 5.20
C SER A 11 -12.67 18.15 5.43
N ARG A 12 -13.83 17.57 5.09
CA ARG A 12 -14.06 16.13 5.17
C ARG A 12 -13.15 15.34 4.23
N HIS A 13 -12.94 15.82 3.01
CA HIS A 13 -12.01 15.17 2.08
C HIS A 13 -10.57 15.23 2.58
N LEU A 14 -10.11 16.38 3.08
CA LEU A 14 -8.78 16.52 3.68
C LEU A 14 -8.58 15.58 4.88
N ALA A 15 -9.55 15.48 5.78
CA ALA A 15 -9.50 14.58 6.92
C ALA A 15 -9.43 13.10 6.51
N MET A 16 -10.27 12.68 5.54
CA MET A 16 -10.28 11.30 5.03
C MET A 16 -8.97 10.96 4.30
N SER A 17 -8.45 11.87 3.47
CA SER A 17 -7.16 11.70 2.80
C SER A 17 -6.01 11.60 3.80
N THR A 18 -6.02 12.42 4.85
CA THR A 18 -4.98 12.39 5.90
C THR A 18 -5.02 11.07 6.66
N LEU A 19 -6.22 10.59 7.05
CA LEU A 19 -6.38 9.30 7.72
C LEU A 19 -5.91 8.14 6.84
N LEU A 20 -6.24 8.15 5.55
CA LEU A 20 -5.78 7.14 4.60
C LEU A 20 -4.24 7.15 4.47
N LEU A 21 -3.62 8.33 4.37
CA LEU A 21 -2.16 8.47 4.31
C LEU A 21 -1.48 7.91 5.57
N ILE A 22 -2.05 8.14 6.75
CA ILE A 22 -1.52 7.58 8.01
C ILE A 22 -1.59 6.05 8.00
N ILE A 23 -2.70 5.46 7.55
CA ILE A 23 -2.84 4.00 7.46
C ILE A 23 -1.83 3.43 6.47
N LEU A 24 -1.69 4.04 5.29
CA LEU A 24 -0.71 3.62 4.28
C LEU A 24 0.71 3.69 4.82
N PHE A 25 1.07 4.78 5.50
CA PHE A 25 2.37 4.95 6.14
C PHE A 25 2.66 3.85 7.16
N ILE A 26 1.69 3.53 8.05
CA ILE A 26 1.83 2.43 9.02
C ILE A 26 2.04 1.09 8.30
N CYS A 27 1.25 0.81 7.25
CA CYS A 27 1.40 -0.40 6.46
C CYS A 27 2.79 -0.49 5.80
N GLU A 28 3.31 0.60 5.24
CA GLU A 28 4.64 0.66 4.63
C GLU A 28 5.74 0.38 5.65
N ILE A 29 5.66 0.97 6.85
CA ILE A 29 6.61 0.69 7.93
C ILE A 29 6.58 -0.79 8.32
N ILE A 30 5.39 -1.39 8.46
CA ILE A 30 5.26 -2.83 8.75
C ILE A 30 5.91 -3.67 7.63
N LEU A 31 5.66 -3.34 6.37
CA LEU A 31 6.24 -4.05 5.22
C LEU A 31 7.77 -3.91 5.17
N LEU A 32 8.31 -2.73 5.45
CA LEU A 32 9.75 -2.47 5.52
C LEU A 32 10.41 -3.31 6.62
N VAL A 33 9.84 -3.32 7.83
CA VAL A 33 10.36 -4.10 8.96
C VAL A 33 10.27 -5.60 8.68
N ALA A 34 9.12 -6.07 8.19
CA ALA A 34 8.91 -7.47 7.84
C ALA A 34 9.88 -7.92 6.73
N GLY A 35 10.03 -7.11 5.68
CA GLY A 35 10.94 -7.36 4.58
C GLY A 35 12.41 -7.38 5.02
N TYR A 36 12.79 -6.48 5.93
CA TYR A 36 14.17 -6.41 6.46
C TYR A 36 14.53 -7.65 7.28
N SER A 37 13.62 -8.11 8.16
CA SER A 37 13.88 -9.28 9.02
C SER A 37 14.12 -10.57 8.22
N ARG A 38 13.52 -10.69 7.03
CA ARG A 38 13.57 -11.91 6.21
C ARG A 38 14.86 -12.08 5.42
N ASN A 39 15.74 -11.07 5.43
CA ASN A 39 16.97 -11.04 4.63
C ASN A 39 17.94 -12.18 4.96
N ARG A 40 18.09 -12.54 6.24
CA ARG A 40 19.09 -13.53 6.66
C ARG A 40 18.79 -14.96 6.19
N ASN A 41 17.54 -15.24 5.81
CA ASN A 41 17.09 -16.59 5.45
C ASN A 41 16.60 -16.68 4.00
N ALA A 42 17.05 -15.77 3.12
CA ALA A 42 16.62 -15.75 1.72
C ALA A 42 16.94 -17.08 1.01
N ASP A 43 18.14 -17.62 1.22
CA ASP A 43 18.57 -18.89 0.64
C ASP A 43 17.70 -20.07 1.14
N SER A 44 17.51 -20.20 2.46
CA SER A 44 16.65 -21.25 3.02
C SER A 44 15.19 -21.12 2.60
N TYR A 45 14.71 -19.89 2.38
CA TYR A 45 13.35 -19.65 1.88
C TYR A 45 13.22 -20.08 0.42
N LEU A 46 14.17 -19.70 -0.42
CA LEU A 46 14.22 -20.08 -1.84
C LEU A 46 14.34 -21.60 -1.98
N ASP A 47 15.21 -22.25 -1.21
CA ASP A 47 15.37 -23.71 -1.20
C ASP A 47 14.06 -24.44 -0.86
N ARG A 48 13.37 -24.01 0.21
CA ARG A 48 12.07 -24.58 0.59
C ARG A 48 11.00 -24.37 -0.47
N LYS A 49 10.97 -23.18 -1.09
CA LYS A 49 10.03 -22.87 -2.16
C LYS A 49 10.33 -23.66 -3.42
N TRP A 50 11.60 -23.82 -3.77
CA TRP A 50 12.06 -24.66 -4.86
C TRP A 50 11.61 -26.10 -4.67
N GLY A 51 11.84 -26.69 -3.49
CA GLY A 51 11.36 -28.03 -3.15
C GLY A 51 9.84 -28.17 -3.26
N SER A 52 9.09 -27.16 -2.83
CA SER A 52 7.63 -27.15 -2.97
C SER A 52 7.16 -27.10 -4.43
N LEU A 53 7.80 -26.26 -5.26
CA LEU A 53 7.52 -26.15 -6.68
C LEU A 53 7.90 -27.42 -7.45
N TYR A 54 9.02 -28.05 -7.10
CA TYR A 54 9.46 -29.32 -7.68
C TYR A 54 8.44 -30.46 -7.50
N ILE A 55 7.73 -30.47 -6.37
CA ILE A 55 6.69 -31.48 -6.08
C ILE A 55 5.36 -31.07 -6.73
N LYS A 56 4.93 -29.82 -6.54
CA LYS A 56 3.56 -29.40 -6.86
C LYS A 56 3.38 -28.88 -8.29
N ARG A 57 4.40 -28.25 -8.87
CA ARG A 57 4.32 -27.50 -10.14
C ARG A 57 5.63 -27.60 -10.95
N PRO A 58 6.01 -28.79 -11.44
CA PRO A 58 7.26 -28.98 -12.18
C PRO A 58 7.34 -28.15 -13.48
N GLY A 59 6.20 -27.85 -14.12
CA GLY A 59 6.18 -27.00 -15.33
C GLY A 59 6.62 -25.56 -15.08
N VAL A 60 6.34 -24.99 -13.88
CA VAL A 60 6.84 -23.66 -13.52
C VAL A 60 8.34 -23.69 -13.30
N LEU A 61 8.85 -24.76 -12.69
CA LEU A 61 10.29 -24.91 -12.46
C LEU A 61 11.05 -24.99 -13.78
N ARG A 62 10.52 -25.75 -14.76
CA ARG A 62 11.08 -25.84 -16.11
C ARG A 62 11.18 -24.46 -16.77
N LEU A 63 10.15 -23.64 -16.67
CA LEU A 63 10.17 -22.29 -17.22
C LEU A 63 11.25 -21.42 -16.54
N ILE A 64 11.42 -21.56 -15.23
CA ILE A 64 12.47 -20.83 -14.49
C ILE A 64 13.86 -21.29 -14.97
N GLU A 65 14.09 -22.60 -15.05
CA GLU A 65 15.35 -23.18 -15.55
C GLU A 65 15.67 -22.72 -16.99
N GLU A 66 14.67 -22.72 -17.88
CA GLU A 66 14.79 -22.22 -19.26
C GLU A 66 15.04 -20.71 -19.31
N THR A 67 14.40 -19.91 -18.44
CA THR A 67 14.54 -18.45 -18.42
C THR A 67 15.91 -18.01 -17.91
N TYR A 68 16.42 -18.67 -16.87
CA TYR A 68 17.69 -18.30 -16.23
C TYR A 68 18.89 -19.06 -16.80
N GLY A 69 18.68 -20.00 -17.72
CA GLY A 69 19.75 -20.77 -18.30
C GLY A 69 20.52 -21.60 -17.26
N CYS A 70 19.78 -22.30 -16.39
CA CYS A 70 20.35 -23.06 -15.28
C CYS A 70 19.56 -24.35 -15.07
N CYS A 71 20.10 -25.27 -14.26
CA CYS A 71 19.39 -26.49 -13.92
C CYS A 71 19.55 -26.88 -12.46
N GLY A 72 18.46 -27.33 -11.84
CA GLY A 72 18.44 -27.66 -10.42
C GLY A 72 18.67 -26.45 -9.52
N TYR A 73 18.54 -26.64 -8.20
CA TYR A 73 18.70 -25.54 -7.25
C TYR A 73 20.18 -25.27 -6.94
N ASN A 74 20.83 -26.16 -6.18
CA ASN A 74 22.23 -25.97 -5.78
C ASN A 74 23.21 -26.45 -6.86
N ALA A 75 22.83 -27.48 -7.61
CA ALA A 75 23.66 -28.13 -8.62
C ALA A 75 22.77 -28.62 -9.77
N PRO A 76 23.33 -28.86 -10.98
CA PRO A 76 22.58 -29.33 -12.15
C PRO A 76 21.74 -30.59 -11.95
N LEU A 77 22.08 -31.43 -10.97
CA LEU A 77 21.39 -32.68 -10.67
C LEU A 77 20.45 -32.58 -9.45
N ASP A 78 20.43 -31.45 -8.73
CA ASP A 78 19.62 -31.24 -7.52
C ASP A 78 18.22 -30.75 -7.88
N ARG A 79 17.21 -31.64 -7.80
CA ARG A 79 15.79 -31.32 -8.04
C ARG A 79 15.57 -30.63 -9.40
N ALA A 80 16.29 -31.09 -10.41
CA ALA A 80 16.21 -30.67 -11.81
C ALA A 80 14.96 -31.20 -12.53
N ILE A 81 14.47 -30.46 -13.52
CA ILE A 81 13.37 -30.87 -14.41
C ILE A 81 13.90 -30.91 -15.87
N PRO A 82 13.53 -31.92 -16.69
CA PRO A 82 12.56 -32.99 -16.45
C PRO A 82 13.07 -34.17 -15.61
N LYS A 83 12.18 -34.76 -14.80
CA LYS A 83 12.49 -35.92 -13.93
C LYS A 83 12.79 -37.21 -14.70
N SER A 84 12.52 -37.23 -16.01
CA SER A 84 12.64 -38.42 -16.86
C SER A 84 14.08 -38.86 -17.09
N SER A 85 15.05 -37.96 -16.98
CA SER A 85 16.47 -38.29 -17.01
C SER A 85 17.26 -37.30 -16.16
N LYS A 86 18.14 -37.81 -15.30
CA LYS A 86 19.09 -36.98 -14.54
C LYS A 86 20.02 -36.16 -15.45
N ALA A 87 20.28 -36.66 -16.66
CA ALA A 87 21.16 -36.00 -17.62
C ALA A 87 20.41 -35.11 -18.61
N ALA A 88 19.07 -34.98 -18.51
CA ALA A 88 18.28 -34.18 -19.46
C ALA A 88 18.73 -32.71 -19.57
N CYS A 89 19.30 -32.15 -18.49
CA CYS A 89 19.89 -30.81 -18.50
C CYS A 89 21.34 -30.75 -18.99
N ALA A 90 22.11 -31.84 -18.85
CA ALA A 90 23.54 -31.89 -19.15
C ALA A 90 23.81 -32.39 -20.59
N ASP A 91 23.00 -33.32 -21.09
CA ASP A 91 23.16 -33.98 -22.40
C ASP A 91 22.50 -33.22 -23.55
N ASN A 92 21.74 -32.16 -23.24
CA ASN A 92 21.15 -31.34 -24.28
C ASN A 92 22.20 -30.30 -24.70
N ASP A 93 22.85 -30.51 -25.85
CA ASP A 93 23.90 -29.64 -26.42
C ASP A 93 23.46 -28.16 -26.55
N PHE A 94 22.14 -27.91 -26.52
CA PHE A 94 21.56 -26.56 -26.52
C PHE A 94 21.35 -25.93 -25.13
N LEU A 95 21.29 -26.73 -24.06
CA LEU A 95 21.08 -26.26 -22.69
C LEU A 95 22.38 -26.34 -21.89
N GLY A 96 23.13 -27.45 -21.95
CA GLY A 96 24.51 -27.55 -21.45
C GLY A 96 24.76 -26.92 -20.07
N TYR A 97 23.76 -26.94 -19.18
CA TYR A 97 23.80 -26.11 -17.97
C TYR A 97 24.72 -26.75 -16.94
N SER A 98 25.91 -26.20 -16.79
CA SER A 98 26.89 -26.64 -15.80
C SER A 98 26.67 -26.03 -14.40
N VAL A 99 25.71 -25.12 -14.25
CA VAL A 99 25.49 -24.33 -13.04
C VAL A 99 24.08 -24.51 -12.46
N GLY A 100 24.00 -24.51 -11.13
CA GLY A 100 22.74 -24.49 -10.39
C GLY A 100 22.06 -23.12 -10.42
N CYS A 101 20.73 -23.09 -10.31
CA CYS A 101 19.96 -21.84 -10.34
C CYS A 101 20.10 -20.97 -9.09
N ARG A 102 20.69 -21.48 -8.00
CA ARG A 102 20.77 -20.79 -6.70
C ARG A 102 21.38 -19.40 -6.81
N GLU A 103 22.54 -19.25 -7.46
CA GLU A 103 23.23 -17.96 -7.53
C GLU A 103 22.45 -16.92 -8.35
N MET A 104 21.88 -17.35 -9.50
CA MET A 104 21.06 -16.49 -10.35
C MET A 104 19.78 -16.04 -9.65
N LEU A 105 19.10 -16.96 -8.96
CA LEU A 105 17.90 -16.66 -8.19
C LEU A 105 18.19 -15.76 -7.01
N LEU A 106 19.29 -16.00 -6.29
CA LEU A 106 19.68 -15.21 -5.14
C LEU A 106 20.09 -13.79 -5.58
N SER A 107 20.87 -13.68 -6.64
CA SER A 107 21.26 -12.40 -7.26
C SER A 107 20.03 -11.62 -7.73
N GLY A 108 19.14 -12.27 -8.49
CA GLY A 108 17.87 -11.68 -8.92
C GLY A 108 17.02 -11.23 -7.73
N TYR A 109 16.89 -12.06 -6.70
CA TYR A 109 16.16 -11.73 -5.48
C TYR A 109 16.74 -10.49 -4.79
N HIS A 110 18.05 -10.40 -4.65
CA HIS A 110 18.71 -9.23 -4.06
C HIS A 110 18.54 -7.97 -4.91
N HIS A 111 18.61 -8.09 -6.24
CA HIS A 111 18.43 -6.97 -7.14
C HIS A 111 16.99 -6.42 -7.09
N TYR A 112 16.00 -7.28 -7.33
CA TYR A 112 14.58 -6.89 -7.25
C TYR A 112 14.23 -6.32 -5.88
N ARG A 113 14.76 -6.92 -4.81
CA ARG A 113 14.53 -6.41 -3.47
C ARG A 113 15.08 -4.99 -3.31
N THR A 114 16.32 -4.73 -3.72
CA THR A 114 16.93 -3.39 -3.60
C THR A 114 16.08 -2.35 -4.34
N VAL A 115 15.61 -2.68 -5.54
CA VAL A 115 14.73 -1.81 -6.33
C VAL A 115 13.40 -1.56 -5.61
N VAL A 116 12.73 -2.61 -5.12
CA VAL A 116 11.45 -2.49 -4.40
C VAL A 116 11.60 -1.68 -3.12
N PHE A 117 12.66 -1.91 -2.33
CA PHE A 117 12.94 -1.12 -1.13
C PHE A 117 13.22 0.34 -1.47
N GLY A 118 13.93 0.61 -2.57
CA GLY A 118 14.15 1.97 -3.08
C GLY A 118 12.83 2.67 -3.39
N TRP A 119 11.92 2.00 -4.09
CA TRP A 119 10.58 2.54 -4.37
C TRP A 119 9.76 2.78 -3.10
N MET A 120 9.75 1.82 -2.16
CA MET A 120 9.04 2.01 -0.87
C MET A 120 9.60 3.21 -0.10
N LEU A 121 10.93 3.37 -0.05
CA LEU A 121 11.55 4.51 0.62
C LEU A 121 11.16 5.86 -0.03
N ALA A 122 11.10 5.90 -1.37
CA ALA A 122 10.64 7.09 -2.09
C ALA A 122 9.18 7.42 -1.77
N LEU A 123 8.30 6.41 -1.71
CA LEU A 123 6.89 6.60 -1.34
C LEU A 123 6.73 7.16 0.08
N VAL A 124 7.49 6.64 1.05
CA VAL A 124 7.51 7.14 2.42
C VAL A 124 7.90 8.63 2.47
N ILE A 125 8.90 9.05 1.71
CA ILE A 125 9.32 10.46 1.64
C ILE A 125 8.19 11.33 1.08
N ILE A 126 7.56 10.90 -0.01
CA ILE A 126 6.43 11.63 -0.63
C ILE A 126 5.26 11.75 0.36
N GLN A 127 4.96 10.68 1.12
CA GLN A 127 3.92 10.69 2.14
C GLN A 127 4.23 11.66 3.28
N ILE A 128 5.47 11.67 3.79
CA ILE A 128 5.89 12.62 4.83
C ILE A 128 5.73 14.06 4.36
N VAL A 129 6.18 14.37 3.14
CA VAL A 129 6.02 15.71 2.55
C VAL A 129 4.54 16.07 2.43
N SER A 130 3.70 15.14 1.96
CA SER A 130 2.26 15.34 1.83
C SER A 130 1.58 15.62 3.19
N LEU A 131 1.98 14.91 4.24
CA LEU A 131 1.48 15.13 5.60
C LEU A 131 1.91 16.50 6.15
N ILE A 132 3.14 16.93 5.90
CA ILE A 132 3.62 18.27 6.30
C ILE A 132 2.76 19.35 5.64
N PHE A 133 2.50 19.24 4.33
CA PHE A 133 1.64 20.19 3.63
C PHE A 133 0.20 20.18 4.16
N ALA A 134 -0.38 19.00 4.41
CA ALA A 134 -1.72 18.89 4.98
C ALA A 134 -1.80 19.59 6.34
N LEU A 135 -0.81 19.39 7.21
CA LEU A 135 -0.75 20.03 8.53
C LEU A 135 -0.54 21.55 8.42
N ALA A 136 0.26 22.01 7.46
CA ALA A 136 0.46 23.44 7.22
C ALA A 136 -0.85 24.13 6.80
N ILE A 137 -1.62 23.51 5.90
CA ILE A 137 -2.92 24.01 5.46
C ILE A 137 -3.89 24.08 6.65
N VAL A 138 -3.96 23.02 7.47
CA VAL A 138 -4.83 23.01 8.66
C VAL A 138 -4.46 24.14 9.63
N LYS A 139 -3.17 24.36 9.89
CA LYS A 139 -2.72 25.47 10.74
C LYS A 139 -3.08 26.84 10.18
N GLN A 140 -2.86 27.06 8.88
CA GLN A 140 -3.24 28.32 8.24
C GLN A 140 -4.75 28.57 8.30
N VAL A 141 -5.56 27.54 8.16
CA VAL A 141 -7.02 27.67 8.29
C VAL A 141 -7.40 28.11 9.71
N GLN A 142 -6.80 27.50 10.74
CA GLN A 142 -7.09 27.84 12.14
C GLN A 142 -6.66 29.27 12.50
N GLU A 143 -5.48 29.70 12.07
CA GLU A 143 -4.97 31.05 12.34
C GLU A 143 -5.86 32.14 11.72
N ASN A 144 -6.40 31.90 10.52
CA ASN A 144 -7.34 32.82 9.88
C ASN A 144 -8.71 32.89 10.58
N GLU A 145 -9.12 31.85 11.33
CA GLU A 145 -10.37 31.86 12.09
C GLU A 145 -10.24 32.66 13.41
N ASP A 146 -9.07 32.64 14.05
CA ASP A 146 -8.83 33.34 15.32
C ASP A 146 -8.74 34.87 15.17
N ASP A 147 -8.33 35.36 14.00
CA ASP A 147 -8.29 36.80 13.68
C ASP A 147 -9.66 37.37 13.24
N ALA A 148 -10.67 36.52 13.05
CA ALA A 148 -12.01 36.98 12.73
C ALA A 148 -12.65 37.60 13.99
N PRO A 149 -13.10 38.87 13.97
CA PRO A 149 -13.69 39.49 15.15
C PRO A 149 -14.92 38.71 15.61
N ILE A 150 -14.94 38.37 16.91
CA ILE A 150 -15.94 37.59 17.67
C ILE A 150 -17.40 38.10 17.51
N GLY A 151 -17.63 39.20 16.78
CA GLY A 151 -18.90 39.90 16.67
C GLY A 151 -19.96 39.33 15.72
N SER A 152 -19.68 38.34 14.86
CA SER A 152 -20.67 37.92 13.82
C SER A 152 -21.54 36.71 14.18
N GLN A 153 -21.12 35.82 15.09
CA GLN A 153 -21.93 34.63 15.43
C GLN A 153 -23.17 34.92 16.29
N ARG A 154 -23.21 36.04 17.04
CA ARG A 154 -24.44 36.42 17.77
C ARG A 154 -25.54 36.98 16.89
N TYR A 155 -25.26 37.47 15.68
CA TYR A 155 -26.28 38.14 14.88
C TYR A 155 -27.29 37.17 14.23
N ASN A 156 -26.88 35.93 13.92
CA ASN A 156 -27.76 34.94 13.29
C ASN A 156 -28.58 34.10 14.29
N GLN A 157 -28.29 34.16 15.58
CA GLN A 157 -29.04 33.39 16.59
C GLN A 157 -30.29 34.14 17.11
N ASP A 158 -30.31 35.47 16.99
CA ASP A 158 -31.46 36.30 17.40
C ASP A 158 -32.44 36.59 16.25
N ALA A 159 -32.06 36.35 14.98
CA ALA A 159 -32.93 36.63 13.82
C ALA A 159 -33.89 35.47 13.45
N GLY A 160 -33.77 34.30 14.09
CA GLY A 160 -34.60 33.11 13.81
C GLY A 160 -35.69 32.81 14.84
N GLY A 161 -35.86 33.69 15.84
CA GLY A 161 -36.65 33.41 17.05
C GLY A 161 -37.96 34.19 17.19
N GLU A 162 -38.61 34.64 16.12
CA GLU A 162 -39.85 35.41 16.26
C GLU A 162 -40.83 35.21 15.08
N ASN A 163 -41.51 34.05 15.01
CA ASN A 163 -42.88 33.96 14.45
C ASN A 163 -43.51 32.56 14.55
N THR A 164 -43.85 32.11 15.77
CA THR A 164 -44.90 31.11 15.92
C THR A 164 -45.71 31.36 17.19
N ARG A 165 -46.49 32.45 17.21
CA ARG A 165 -47.60 32.57 18.15
C ARG A 165 -48.76 33.33 17.52
N LEU A 166 -49.95 32.76 17.72
CA LEU A 166 -51.29 33.36 17.64
C LEU A 166 -51.96 33.39 16.26
N ILE A 167 -52.63 32.28 15.91
CA ILE A 167 -54.04 32.35 15.45
C ILE A 167 -54.80 31.16 16.08
N GLY A 168 -55.49 31.42 17.20
CA GLY A 168 -56.81 30.82 17.43
C GLY A 168 -57.83 31.62 16.61
N PRO A 169 -59.00 31.05 16.26
CA PRO A 169 -60.11 31.14 17.21
C PRO A 169 -61.17 30.02 17.12
N GLU A 170 -62.18 30.14 17.99
CA GLU A 170 -63.59 29.71 17.80
C GLU A 170 -63.90 28.20 17.75
N ASN A 171 -64.53 27.58 18.75
CA ASN A 171 -65.91 27.73 19.24
C ASN A 171 -67.02 27.43 18.22
N GLN A 172 -67.44 26.16 18.11
CA GLN A 172 -68.82 25.67 17.89
C GLN A 172 -68.83 24.21 18.41
N ARG A 173 -69.56 23.75 19.45
CA ARG A 173 -70.98 23.82 19.85
C ARG A 173 -71.93 23.16 18.85
N GLN A 174 -72.32 21.90 19.13
CA GLN A 174 -73.63 21.21 18.94
C GLN A 174 -73.35 19.69 18.94
N ASN A 175 -73.74 18.92 19.97
CA ASN A 175 -75.09 18.36 20.24
C ASN A 175 -75.75 17.73 19.01
#